data_AF-A0A109FKA4-F1
#
_entry.id   AF-A0A109FKA4-F1
#
_cell.length_a   1.000
_cell.length_b   1.000
_cell.length_c   1.000
_cell.angle_alpha   90.00
_cell.angle_beta   90.00
_cell.angle_gamma   90.00
#
_symmetry.space_group_name_H-M   'P 1'
#
loop_
_entity.id
_entity.type
_entity.pdbx_description
1 polymer ?
#
loop_
_entity_poly.entity_id
_entity_poly.type
_entity_poly.pdbx_seq_one_letter_code
_entity_poly.pdbx_strand_id
1 'polypeptide(L)'
;MASQYLTPFVVPGYEPPSPDPQTGEVRVKTDEERRDIIWQMKQVRMVQEGMESPVAKAAISGAMGFAIGAFFSLMGSSFTIEDPFQRQQYDGMKTSQKAKVIFADMGKGMWRQGKGFGMFRAKNDIYNSIYAGLVSGAVLARNSGPRAMAFGGLGFAAFSAAIDSYMRRDTPDDD
;
A
#
# COMPACT_ATOMS: atom_id res chain seq x y z
N MET A 1 -21.76 -3.95 29.53
CA MET A 1 -21.30 -2.57 29.77
C MET A 1 -19.78 -2.60 29.88
N ALA A 2 -19.09 -2.63 28.74
CA ALA A 2 -17.65 -2.48 28.70
C ALA A 2 -17.35 -1.01 29.00
N SER A 3 -16.85 -0.74 30.20
CA SER A 3 -16.36 0.59 30.55
C SER A 3 -15.20 0.91 29.61
N GLN A 4 -15.38 1.86 28.69
CA GLN A 4 -14.32 2.40 27.85
C GLN A 4 -13.27 3.05 28.78
N TYR A 5 -12.26 2.28 29.17
CA TYR A 5 -11.09 2.79 29.85
C TYR A 5 -10.30 3.59 28.82
N LEU A 6 -10.57 4.90 28.75
CA LEU A 6 -9.64 5.84 28.18
C LEU A 6 -8.39 5.77 29.07
N THR A 7 -7.38 5.00 28.65
CA THR A 7 -6.13 4.93 29.40
C THR A 7 -5.61 6.36 29.55
N PRO A 8 -5.27 6.81 30.77
CA PRO A 8 -4.74 8.15 30.94
C PRO A 8 -3.52 8.28 30.02
N PHE A 9 -3.36 9.45 29.40
CA PHE A 9 -2.16 9.75 28.63
C PHE A 9 -0.95 9.70 29.58
N VAL A 10 -0.31 8.54 29.65
CA VAL A 10 0.89 8.34 30.46
C VAL A 10 2.08 8.74 29.61
N VAL A 11 2.93 9.61 30.17
CA VAL A 11 4.16 10.02 29.51
C VAL A 11 5.05 8.78 29.31
N PRO A 12 5.58 8.55 28.09
CA PRO A 12 6.58 7.52 27.81
C PRO A 12 7.63 7.38 28.91
N GLY A 13 7.82 6.17 29.45
CA GLY A 13 8.75 5.91 30.54
C GLY A 13 8.20 6.21 31.95
N TYR A 14 6.98 6.73 32.10
CA TYR A 14 6.30 6.91 33.40
C TYR A 14 5.11 5.98 33.62
N GLU A 15 5.07 4.88 32.87
CA GLU A 15 4.08 3.81 33.02
C GLU A 15 4.09 3.23 34.44
N PRO A 16 2.92 2.94 35.03
CA PRO A 16 2.87 2.16 36.26
C PRO A 16 3.58 0.82 36.01
N PRO A 17 4.38 0.35 36.98
CA PRO A 17 5.19 -0.85 36.78
C PRO A 17 4.29 -2.04 36.46
N SER A 18 4.44 -2.57 35.25
CA SER A 18 3.79 -3.82 34.81
C SER A 18 4.69 -5.00 35.20
N PRO A 19 4.12 -6.16 35.57
CA PRO A 19 4.90 -7.37 35.79
C PRO A 19 5.75 -7.69 34.55
N ASP A 20 7.04 -7.96 34.73
CA ASP A 20 7.90 -8.41 33.64
C ASP A 20 7.30 -9.71 33.03
N PRO A 21 7.15 -9.80 31.69
CA PRO A 21 6.60 -10.99 31.03
C PRO A 21 7.34 -12.30 31.35
N GLN A 22 8.61 -12.23 31.77
CA GLN A 22 9.43 -13.42 32.03
C GLN A 22 9.57 -13.77 33.52
N THR A 23 9.59 -12.77 34.41
CA THR A 23 9.84 -13.00 35.86
C THR A 23 8.64 -12.68 36.74
N GLY A 24 7.59 -12.02 36.21
CA GLY A 24 6.40 -11.64 36.98
C GLY A 24 6.66 -10.59 38.07
N GLU A 25 7.90 -10.12 38.21
CA GLU A 25 8.28 -9.13 39.21
C GLU A 25 7.83 -7.73 38.78
N VAL A 26 7.19 -7.02 39.71
CA VAL A 26 6.76 -5.64 39.51
C VAL A 26 7.93 -4.73 39.87
N ARG A 27 8.79 -4.46 38.88
CA ARG A 27 9.97 -3.60 39.05
C ARG A 27 9.70 -2.18 38.57
N VAL A 28 10.05 -1.19 39.38
CA VAL A 28 10.02 0.22 38.97
C VAL A 28 11.18 0.49 38.01
N LYS A 29 10.89 1.02 36.82
CA LYS A 29 11.91 1.41 35.82
C LYS A 29 12.86 2.47 36.41
N THR A 30 14.17 2.25 36.30
CA THR A 30 15.20 3.20 36.75
C THR A 30 15.26 4.42 35.82
N ASP A 31 15.78 5.56 36.29
CA ASP A 31 15.81 6.80 35.49
C ASP A 31 16.56 6.66 34.16
N GLU A 32 17.52 5.75 34.09
CA GLU A 32 18.24 5.44 32.85
C GLU A 32 17.37 4.68 31.86
N GLU A 33 16.64 3.67 32.33
CA GLU A 33 15.70 2.91 31.50
C GLU A 33 14.58 3.80 30.97
N ARG A 34 14.12 4.77 31.76
CA ARG A 34 13.12 5.76 31.33
C ARG A 34 13.64 6.61 30.19
N ARG A 35 14.89 7.09 30.29
CA ARG A 35 15.55 7.86 29.23
C ARG A 35 15.69 7.05 27.94
N ASP A 36 16.09 5.79 28.05
CA ASP A 36 16.28 4.91 26.90
C ASP A 36 14.94 4.60 26.22
N ILE A 37 13.88 4.35 27.00
CA ILE A 37 12.52 4.17 26.48
C ILE A 37 12.02 5.44 25.78
N ILE A 38 12.19 6.62 26.39
CA ILE A 38 11.79 7.90 25.79
C ILE A 38 12.55 8.12 24.47
N TRP A 39 13.83 7.79 24.43
CA TRP A 39 14.66 7.95 23.24
C TRP A 39 14.25 6.98 22.13
N GLN A 40 14.04 5.70 22.46
CA GLN A 40 13.54 4.68 21.54
C GLN A 40 12.15 5.06 21.00
N MET A 41 11.21 5.47 21.86
CA MET A 41 9.88 5.90 21.43
C MET A 41 9.94 7.15 20.54
N LYS A 42 10.84 8.11 20.83
CA LYS A 42 11.07 9.27 19.97
C LYS A 42 11.55 8.83 18.59
N GLN A 43 12.47 7.86 18.51
CA GLN A 43 12.91 7.30 17.23
C GLN A 43 11.79 6.57 16.49
N VAL A 44 11.03 5.71 17.16
CA VAL A 44 9.90 4.99 16.57
C VAL A 44 8.86 5.97 16.02
N ARG A 45 8.54 7.02 16.77
CA ARG A 45 7.60 8.06 16.33
C ARG A 45 8.10 8.80 15.10
N MET A 46 9.39 9.18 15.07
CA MET A 46 9.98 9.80 13.87
C MET A 46 9.93 8.88 12.64
N VAL A 47 10.11 7.57 12.84
CA VAL A 47 9.98 6.58 11.76
C VAL A 47 8.52 6.41 11.32
N GLN A 48 7.57 6.32 12.26
CA GLN A 48 6.14 6.21 11.98
C GLN A 48 5.62 7.43 11.23
N GLU A 49 5.95 8.64 11.69
CA GLU A 49 5.60 9.89 10.99
C GLU A 49 6.18 9.92 9.57
N GLY A 50 7.40 9.39 9.38
CA GLY A 50 8.02 9.22 8.06
C GLY A 50 7.27 8.22 7.17
N MET A 51 6.86 7.07 7.70
CA MET A 51 6.10 6.03 7.00
C MET A 51 4.66 6.45 6.68
N GLU A 52 4.07 7.32 7.50
CA GLU A 52 2.73 7.85 7.26
C GLU A 52 2.68 8.84 6.10
N SER A 53 3.84 9.34 5.66
CA SER A 53 3.90 10.27 4.56
C SER A 53 3.30 9.68 3.27
N PRO A 54 2.57 10.49 2.47
CA PRO A 54 2.01 10.04 1.19
C PRO A 54 3.07 9.48 0.24
N VAL A 55 4.30 10.02 0.30
CA VAL A 55 5.43 9.58 -0.50
C VAL A 55 5.91 8.20 -0.06
N ALA A 56 6.05 7.95 1.25
CA ALA A 56 6.42 6.64 1.76
C ALA A 56 5.34 5.58 1.44
N LYS A 57 4.07 5.91 1.64
CA LYS A 57 2.95 5.01 1.28
C LYS A 57 2.93 4.70 -0.22
N ALA A 58 3.13 5.69 -1.07
CA ALA A 58 3.21 5.49 -2.52
C ALA A 58 4.43 4.65 -2.94
N ALA A 59 5.58 4.84 -2.28
CA ALA A 59 6.77 4.04 -2.54
C ALA A 59 6.58 2.57 -2.13
N ILE A 60 6.00 2.32 -0.95
CA ILE A 60 5.72 0.98 -0.44
C ILE A 60 4.70 0.26 -1.33
N SER A 61 3.59 0.92 -1.67
CA SER A 61 2.58 0.34 -2.55
C SER A 61 3.08 0.13 -3.97
N GLY A 62 3.90 1.06 -4.49
CA GLY A 62 4.58 0.92 -5.77
C GLY A 62 5.55 -0.28 -5.79
N ALA A 63 6.36 -0.45 -4.76
CA ALA A 63 7.27 -1.59 -4.63
C ALA A 63 6.51 -2.92 -4.56
N MET A 64 5.45 -2.99 -3.76
CA MET A 64 4.61 -4.18 -3.64
C MET A 64 3.90 -4.51 -4.95
N GLY A 65 3.30 -3.50 -5.60
CA GLY A 65 2.66 -3.66 -6.90
C GLY A 65 3.64 -4.11 -7.99
N PHE A 66 4.87 -3.58 -7.97
CA PHE A 66 5.93 -4.02 -8.88
C PHE A 66 6.31 -5.48 -8.64
N ALA A 67 6.48 -5.90 -7.38
CA ALA A 67 6.81 -7.29 -7.05
C ALA A 67 5.72 -8.27 -7.53
N ILE A 68 4.45 -7.94 -7.27
CA ILE A 68 3.31 -8.75 -7.72
C ILE A 68 3.22 -8.75 -9.25
N GLY A 69 3.41 -7.60 -9.90
CA GLY A 69 3.41 -7.50 -11.36
C GLY A 69 4.55 -8.29 -12.00
N ALA A 70 5.75 -8.27 -11.43
CA ALA A 70 6.89 -9.05 -11.88
C ALA A 70 6.61 -10.55 -11.76
N PHE A 71 6.01 -10.99 -10.65
CA PHE A 71 5.60 -12.37 -10.45
C PHE A 71 4.57 -12.83 -11.51
N PHE A 72 3.49 -12.07 -11.72
CA PHE A 72 2.49 -12.39 -12.73
C PHE A 72 3.03 -12.33 -14.16
N SER A 73 3.96 -11.43 -14.45
CA SER A 73 4.63 -11.34 -15.77
C SER A 73 5.51 -12.56 -16.04
N LEU A 74 6.29 -12.99 -15.04
CA LEU A 74 7.11 -14.20 -15.15
C LEU A 74 6.24 -15.45 -15.35
N MET A 75 5.16 -15.57 -14.57
CA MET A 75 4.19 -16.66 -14.73
C MET A 75 3.50 -16.62 -16.10
N GLY A 76 3.07 -15.45 -16.56
CA GLY A 76 2.44 -15.27 -17.88
C GLY A 76 3.37 -15.60 -19.05
N SER A 77 4.66 -15.27 -18.94
CA SER A 77 5.65 -15.65 -19.95
C SER A 77 5.83 -17.17 -20.10
N SER A 78 5.41 -17.94 -19.10
CA SER A 78 5.37 -19.41 -19.19
C SER A 78 4.22 -19.90 -20.08
N PHE A 79 3.13 -19.14 -20.23
CA PHE A 79 1.96 -19.50 -21.05
C PHE A 79 1.92 -18.79 -22.42
N THR A 80 2.50 -17.59 -22.56
CA THR A 80 2.47 -16.82 -23.82
C THR A 80 3.48 -17.26 -24.89
N ILE A 81 4.34 -18.24 -24.59
CA ILE A 81 5.22 -18.87 -25.59
C ILE A 81 4.42 -19.51 -26.74
N GLU A 82 3.12 -19.79 -26.52
CA GLU A 82 2.23 -20.45 -27.47
C GLU A 82 1.37 -19.50 -28.32
N ASP A 83 1.35 -18.18 -28.06
CA ASP A 83 0.45 -17.24 -28.76
C ASP A 83 1.17 -16.45 -29.90
N PRO A 84 0.80 -16.65 -31.19
CA PRO A 84 1.49 -16.04 -32.34
C PRO A 84 1.30 -14.52 -32.46
N PHE A 85 0.29 -13.92 -31.80
CA PHE A 85 -0.01 -12.49 -31.95
C PHE A 85 0.90 -11.56 -31.12
N GLN A 86 1.33 -11.98 -29.93
CA GLN A 86 2.24 -11.17 -29.09
C GLN A 86 3.71 -11.31 -29.49
N ARG A 87 4.06 -12.37 -30.23
CA ARG A 87 5.42 -12.61 -30.72
C ARG A 87 5.92 -11.44 -31.57
N GLN A 88 5.10 -10.90 -32.46
CA GLN A 88 5.48 -9.84 -33.41
C GLN A 88 5.91 -8.53 -32.75
N GLN A 89 5.32 -8.15 -31.61
CA GLN A 89 5.61 -6.87 -30.95
C GLN A 89 6.96 -6.88 -30.21
N TYR A 90 7.46 -8.07 -29.91
CA TYR A 90 8.70 -8.28 -29.17
C TYR A 90 9.67 -9.21 -29.90
N ASP A 91 9.46 -9.45 -31.19
CA ASP A 91 10.26 -10.33 -32.02
C ASP A 91 11.64 -9.70 -32.25
N GLY A 92 12.70 -10.48 -32.07
CA GLY A 92 14.09 -10.00 -32.23
C GLY A 92 14.68 -9.15 -31.08
N MET A 93 13.92 -8.74 -30.06
CA MET A 93 14.46 -8.04 -28.88
C MET A 93 14.95 -9.00 -27.80
N LYS A 94 16.17 -8.79 -27.29
CA LYS A 94 16.68 -9.53 -26.11
C LYS A 94 15.77 -9.26 -24.91
N THR A 95 15.59 -10.26 -24.02
CA THR A 95 14.75 -10.14 -22.80
C THR A 95 15.06 -8.89 -21.97
N SER A 96 16.33 -8.48 -21.94
CA SER A 96 16.79 -7.25 -21.28
C SER A 96 16.32 -5.95 -21.96
N GLN A 97 16.13 -5.94 -23.28
CA GLN A 97 15.58 -4.80 -24.01
C GLN A 97 14.06 -4.71 -23.80
N LYS A 98 13.35 -5.84 -23.79
CA LYS A 98 11.92 -5.89 -23.44
C LYS A 98 11.69 -5.33 -22.05
N ALA A 99 12.47 -5.79 -21.07
CA ALA A 99 12.42 -5.30 -19.70
C ALA A 99 12.69 -3.79 -19.63
N LYS A 100 13.71 -3.27 -20.33
CA LYS A 100 14.02 -1.82 -20.34
C LYS A 100 12.90 -0.98 -20.94
N VAL A 101 12.30 -1.41 -22.05
CA VAL A 101 11.17 -0.69 -22.67
C VAL A 101 9.96 -0.69 -21.74
N ILE A 102 9.64 -1.84 -21.14
CA ILE A 102 8.57 -1.96 -20.15
C ILE A 102 8.83 -1.06 -18.94
N PHE A 103 10.06 -1.05 -18.41
CA PHE A 103 10.44 -0.23 -17.26
C PHE A 103 10.35 1.27 -17.57
N ALA A 104 10.78 1.69 -18.77
CA ALA A 104 10.73 3.07 -19.20
C ALA A 104 9.28 3.58 -19.37
N ASP A 105 8.41 2.75 -19.95
CA ASP A 105 6.98 3.08 -20.08
C ASP A 105 6.27 3.08 -18.72
N MET A 106 6.62 2.15 -17.84
CA MET A 106 6.09 2.07 -16.48
C MET A 106 6.50 3.30 -15.65
N GLY A 107 7.77 3.72 -15.74
CA GLY A 107 8.27 4.93 -15.09
C GLY A 107 7.59 6.21 -15.59
N LYS A 108 7.39 6.34 -16.90
CA LYS A 108 6.63 7.46 -17.49
C LYS A 108 5.18 7.46 -17.05
N GLY A 109 4.55 6.29 -17.00
CA GLY A 109 3.18 6.12 -16.49
C GLY A 109 3.06 6.53 -15.03
N MET A 110 3.98 6.06 -14.18
CA MET A 110 4.04 6.38 -12.76
C MET A 110 4.24 7.87 -12.50
N TRP A 111 5.13 8.54 -13.24
CA TRP A 111 5.31 9.99 -13.14
C TRP A 111 4.03 10.76 -13.50
N ARG A 112 3.34 10.33 -14.56
CA ARG A 112 2.10 10.97 -15.02
C ARG A 112 0.93 10.76 -14.05
N GLN A 113 0.86 9.59 -13.42
CA GLN A 113 -0.15 9.27 -12.41
C GLN A 113 0.18 9.99 -11.08
N GLY A 114 1.47 10.01 -10.71
CA GLY A 114 2.07 10.67 -9.54
C GLY A 114 1.72 12.15 -9.41
N LYS A 115 1.66 12.87 -10.53
CA LYS A 115 1.35 14.30 -10.56
C LYS A 115 -0.06 14.66 -10.04
N GLY A 116 -0.98 13.69 -9.96
CA GLY A 116 -2.34 13.89 -9.47
C GLY A 116 -2.53 13.65 -7.97
N PHE A 117 -1.57 13.01 -7.28
CA PHE A 117 -1.71 12.61 -5.87
C PHE A 117 -1.60 13.77 -4.86
N GLY A 118 -1.35 14.99 -5.32
CA GLY A 118 -1.11 16.17 -4.46
C GLY A 118 -2.29 17.11 -4.23
N MET A 119 -3.47 16.90 -4.85
CA MET A 119 -4.48 17.97 -4.86
C MET A 119 -5.64 17.87 -3.86
N PHE A 120 -6.02 16.71 -3.34
CA PHE A 120 -7.18 16.65 -2.43
C PHE A 120 -6.99 15.63 -1.32
N ARG A 121 -7.25 16.06 -0.08
CA ARG A 121 -7.34 15.20 1.10
C ARG A 121 -8.51 14.24 0.90
N ALA A 122 -8.23 13.05 0.38
CA ALA A 122 -9.20 12.00 0.19
C ALA A 122 -9.73 11.54 1.56
N LYS A 123 -11.02 11.72 1.81
CA LYS A 123 -11.69 11.10 2.95
C LYS A 123 -11.71 9.58 2.74
N ASN A 124 -11.58 8.83 3.82
CA ASN A 124 -11.69 7.37 3.81
C ASN A 124 -13.17 6.99 3.61
N ASP A 125 -13.59 6.84 2.36
CA ASP A 125 -14.96 6.47 1.97
C ASP A 125 -14.92 5.52 0.77
N ILE A 126 -15.89 4.60 0.70
CA ILE A 126 -15.97 3.55 -0.32
C ILE A 126 -16.17 4.14 -1.71
N TYR A 127 -16.84 5.28 -1.80
CA TYR A 127 -16.99 5.99 -3.06
C TYR A 127 -15.63 6.48 -3.56
N ASN A 128 -14.73 6.91 -2.67
CA ASN A 128 -13.42 7.40 -3.08
C ASN A 128 -12.53 6.27 -3.63
N SER A 129 -12.58 5.07 -3.03
CA SER A 129 -11.87 3.89 -3.55
C SER A 129 -12.45 3.40 -4.89
N ILE A 130 -13.77 3.46 -5.06
CA ILE A 130 -14.48 3.15 -6.31
C ILE A 130 -14.10 4.14 -7.42
N TYR A 131 -14.13 5.45 -7.14
CA TYR A 131 -13.75 6.48 -8.12
C TYR A 131 -12.27 6.38 -8.48
N ALA A 132 -11.39 6.16 -7.49
CA ALA A 132 -9.97 5.93 -7.74
C ALA A 132 -9.75 4.69 -8.61
N GLY A 133 -10.49 3.60 -8.35
CA GLY A 133 -10.49 2.39 -9.18
C GLY A 133 -10.95 2.67 -10.61
N LEU A 134 -12.08 3.33 -10.78
CA LEU A 134 -12.64 3.70 -12.09
C LEU A 134 -11.64 4.53 -12.91
N VAL A 135 -11.08 5.58 -12.30
CA VAL A 135 -10.12 6.47 -12.96
C VAL A 135 -8.83 5.73 -13.28
N SER A 136 -8.28 4.96 -12.34
CA SER A 136 -7.04 4.21 -12.55
C SER A 136 -7.19 3.16 -13.64
N GLY A 137 -8.30 2.40 -13.64
CA GLY A 137 -8.61 1.40 -14.65
C GLY A 137 -8.84 2.00 -16.03
N ALA A 138 -9.58 3.12 -16.12
CA ALA A 138 -9.78 3.84 -17.37
C ALA A 138 -8.47 4.44 -17.91
N VAL A 139 -7.62 4.99 -17.04
CA VAL A 139 -6.30 5.54 -17.42
C VAL A 139 -5.36 4.44 -17.88
N LEU A 140 -5.40 3.27 -17.25
CA LEU A 140 -4.55 2.13 -17.64
C LEU A 140 -4.96 1.59 -19.02
N ALA A 141 -6.26 1.49 -19.30
CA ALA A 141 -6.81 0.99 -20.56
C ALA A 141 -6.93 2.06 -21.67
N ARG A 142 -6.42 3.29 -21.46
CA ARG A 142 -6.60 4.41 -22.40
C ARG A 142 -6.08 4.17 -23.81
N ASN A 143 -5.02 3.36 -23.96
CA ASN A 143 -4.43 3.05 -25.26
C ASN A 143 -5.16 1.89 -25.97
N SER A 144 -6.07 1.19 -25.29
CA SER A 144 -6.80 0.03 -25.80
C SER A 144 -8.20 0.39 -26.31
N GLY A 145 -8.53 1.69 -26.35
CA GLY A 145 -9.77 2.23 -26.93
C GLY A 145 -10.92 2.43 -25.91
N PRO A 146 -12.02 3.11 -26.30
CA PRO A 146 -13.06 3.55 -25.38
C PRO A 146 -13.81 2.40 -24.66
N ARG A 147 -14.04 1.29 -25.36
CA ARG A 147 -14.68 0.10 -24.76
C ARG A 147 -13.77 -0.52 -23.70
N ALA A 148 -12.47 -0.63 -23.97
CA ALA A 148 -11.50 -1.13 -23.00
C ALA A 148 -11.38 -0.20 -21.78
N MET A 149 -11.46 1.12 -21.98
CA MET A 149 -11.51 2.08 -20.88
C MET A 149 -12.75 1.88 -19.99
N ALA A 150 -13.93 1.66 -20.59
CA ALA A 150 -15.15 1.43 -19.84
C ALA A 150 -15.09 0.09 -19.07
N PHE A 151 -14.69 -1.00 -19.73
CA PHE A 151 -14.54 -2.30 -19.08
C PHE A 151 -13.45 -2.32 -18.01
N GLY A 152 -12.29 -1.71 -18.30
CA GLY A 152 -11.18 -1.59 -17.35
C GLY A 152 -11.53 -0.71 -16.16
N GLY A 153 -12.21 0.42 -16.38
CA GLY A 153 -12.72 1.28 -15.33
C GLY A 153 -13.74 0.55 -14.44
N LEU A 154 -14.74 -0.10 -15.02
CA LEU A 154 -15.73 -0.87 -14.27
C LEU A 154 -15.11 -2.03 -13.49
N GLY A 155 -14.18 -2.78 -14.11
CA GLY A 155 -13.47 -3.88 -13.45
C GLY A 155 -12.64 -3.41 -12.24
N PHE A 156 -11.86 -2.33 -12.40
CA PHE A 156 -11.09 -1.77 -11.29
C PHE A 156 -12.00 -1.12 -10.22
N ALA A 157 -13.11 -0.50 -10.60
CA ALA A 157 -14.08 0.03 -9.64
C ALA A 157 -14.71 -1.09 -8.79
N ALA A 158 -15.13 -2.19 -9.42
CA ALA A 158 -15.69 -3.34 -8.72
C ALA A 158 -14.65 -4.03 -7.82
N PHE A 159 -13.41 -4.19 -8.29
CA PHE A 159 -12.33 -4.74 -7.49
C PHE A 159 -12.01 -3.85 -6.28
N SER A 160 -11.91 -2.53 -6.47
CA SER A 160 -11.71 -1.58 -5.37
C SER A 160 -12.83 -1.65 -4.33
N ALA A 161 -14.09 -1.74 -4.77
CA ALA A 161 -15.24 -1.90 -3.87
C ALA A 161 -15.15 -3.20 -3.05
N ALA A 162 -14.76 -4.30 -3.69
CA ALA A 162 -14.64 -5.60 -3.05
C ALA A 162 -13.53 -5.62 -1.98
N ILE A 163 -12.36 -5.07 -2.29
CA ILE A 163 -11.24 -4.99 -1.34
C ILE A 163 -11.58 -4.06 -0.17
N ASP A 164 -12.13 -2.87 -0.45
CA ASP A 164 -12.48 -1.91 0.60
C ASP A 164 -13.62 -2.43 1.48
N SER A 165 -14.59 -3.15 0.90
CA SER A 165 -15.62 -3.85 1.69
C SER A 165 -15.07 -5.02 2.49
N TYR A 166 -14.06 -5.73 2.00
CA TYR A 166 -13.41 -6.83 2.73
C TYR A 166 -12.61 -6.27 3.92
N MET A 167 -11.74 -5.28 3.69
CA MET A 167 -10.90 -4.68 4.73
C MET A 167 -11.71 -4.02 5.85
N ARG A 168 -12.90 -3.49 5.56
CA ARG A 168 -13.80 -2.91 6.58
C ARG A 168 -14.54 -3.94 7.43
N ARG A 169 -14.71 -5.18 6.95
CA ARG A 169 -15.35 -6.26 7.71
C ARG A 169 -14.43 -6.83 8.80
N ASP A 170 -13.12 -6.70 8.62
CA ASP A 170 -12.11 -7.26 9.53
C ASP A 170 -11.73 -6.31 10.70
N THR A 171 -12.27 -5.08 10.72
CA THR A 171 -12.30 -4.26 11.95
C THR A 171 -13.48 -4.74 12.79
N PRO A 172 -13.29 -5.50 13.89
CA PRO A 172 -14.38 -5.80 14.79
C PRO A 172 -14.95 -4.49 15.33
N ASP A 173 -16.25 -4.31 15.16
CA ASP A 173 -16.99 -3.32 15.93
C ASP A 173 -16.87 -3.74 17.41
N ASP A 174 -16.06 -3.01 18.18
CA ASP A 174 -16.03 -3.14 19.64
C ASP A 174 -17.38 -2.65 20.21
N ASP A 175 -18.33 -3.58 20.41
CA ASP A 175 -19.52 -3.42 21.28
C ASP A 175 -19.13 -3.52 22.78
#